data_AF-A0A8C6P4E2-F1
#
_entry.id   AF-A0A8C6P4E2-F1
#
_cell.length_a   1.000
_cell.length_b   1.000
_cell.length_c   1.000
_cell.angle_alpha   90.00
_cell.angle_beta   90.00
_cell.angle_gamma   90.00
#
_symmetry.space_group_name_H-M   'P 1'
#
loop_
_entity.id
_entity.type
_entity.pdbx_description
1 polymer ?
#
loop_
_entity_poly.entity_id
_entity_poly.type
_entity_poly.pdbx_seq_one_letter_code
_entity_poly.pdbx_strand_id
1 'polypeptide(L)'
;MVLILLNMITMMVETDEQSPHMEKILYHINLAFIIIFTTECIIKIIALRCYFFTVGWNIFDFVVVILSIVGIVLADIIEKYFVSPTLFRVIRLARIGRILRLIRGAKGIRTLLFALMMSLPALFNIGLLLFLVMFIYAIFGMANFAYVKRQAGIDDMFNFETFGNSMICLFQITTSAGWDSLLSPILNNSPEECDAHLPHTGTTVKGNCGNPSVGITFFVTYIIISFLIVVNMYIAIILENFSVATEESTEPLSEDDFEMFYEVWEKFDPEATQFIEYSKLSDFADSLLEPLRIAKPNKIKLISMDLPMVSGDKIHCLDILFAFTKRVLGESGEMDALKQQMEEKFMMANPSKISYEPITTTLRRKQEEVSATIIQRCYRRHLVRRQLKAASYLYRQITTPGHVPAEGEEPVETVSSTSLPPSYDSVTRAAPETEEPGKKQSNERAEEVKHLLL
;
A
#
# COMPACT_ATOMS: atom_id res chain seq x y z
N MET A 1 -11.07 -12.74 17.06
CA MET A 1 -9.76 -12.68 17.76
C MET A 1 -9.71 -13.56 19.00
N VAL A 2 -10.57 -13.36 20.01
CA VAL A 2 -10.57 -14.20 21.23
C VAL A 2 -10.69 -15.70 20.92
N LEU A 3 -11.58 -16.10 19.99
CA LEU A 3 -11.73 -17.50 19.57
C LEU A 3 -10.46 -18.09 18.93
N ILE A 4 -9.65 -17.26 18.26
CA ILE A 4 -8.38 -17.70 17.66
C ILE A 4 -7.36 -17.97 18.76
N LEU A 5 -7.31 -17.11 19.79
CA LEU A 5 -6.46 -17.32 20.96
C LEU A 5 -6.86 -18.59 21.73
N LEU A 6 -8.16 -18.83 21.92
CA LEU A 6 -8.64 -20.07 22.54
C LEU A 6 -8.26 -21.30 21.70
N ASN A 7 -8.37 -21.23 20.38
CA ASN A 7 -7.95 -22.32 19.51
C ASN A 7 -6.44 -22.57 19.59
N MET A 8 -5.61 -21.52 19.69
CA MET A 8 -4.17 -21.65 19.91
C MET A 8 -3.87 -22.38 21.23
N ILE A 9 -4.53 -21.98 22.33
CA ILE A 9 -4.38 -22.65 23.64
C ILE A 9 -4.72 -24.14 23.51
N THR A 10 -5.78 -24.50 22.78
CA THR A 10 -6.14 -25.92 22.61
C THR A 10 -5.09 -26.73 21.85
N MET A 11 -4.33 -26.12 20.93
CA MET A 11 -3.21 -26.77 20.26
C MET A 11 -2.01 -26.96 21.18
N MET A 12 -1.78 -26.06 22.15
CA MET A 12 -0.68 -26.16 23.12
C MET A 12 -0.88 -27.29 24.13
N VAL A 13 -2.11 -27.78 24.30
CA VAL A 13 -2.46 -28.85 25.24
C VAL A 13 -2.19 -30.24 24.65
N GLU A 14 -1.99 -30.37 23.33
CA GLU A 14 -1.65 -31.65 22.69
C GLU A 14 -0.28 -32.19 23.16
N THR A 15 -0.22 -33.48 23.48
CA THR A 15 0.99 -34.19 23.96
C THR A 15 1.20 -35.51 23.20
N ASP A 16 2.42 -36.06 23.19
CA ASP A 16 2.74 -37.25 22.37
C ASP A 16 2.01 -38.52 22.88
N GLU A 17 1.96 -38.72 24.21
CA GLU A 17 1.26 -39.85 24.84
C GLU A 17 -0.02 -39.38 25.57
N GLN A 18 -1.04 -39.02 24.79
CA GLN A 18 -2.32 -38.56 25.34
C GLN A 18 -3.36 -39.68 25.46
N SER A 19 -4.18 -39.61 26.51
CA SER A 19 -5.25 -40.59 26.71
C SER A 19 -6.30 -40.52 25.57
N PRO A 20 -6.93 -41.65 25.19
CA PRO A 20 -7.96 -41.66 24.14
C PRO A 20 -9.14 -40.72 24.43
N HIS A 21 -9.42 -40.47 25.71
CA HIS A 21 -10.45 -39.53 26.12
C HIS A 21 -10.05 -38.09 25.78
N MET A 22 -8.80 -37.71 26.06
CA MET A 22 -8.29 -36.38 25.77
C MET A 22 -8.26 -36.11 24.26
N GLU A 23 -7.81 -37.08 23.48
CA GLU A 23 -7.80 -37.00 22.01
C GLU A 23 -9.21 -36.75 21.45
N LYS A 24 -10.21 -37.48 21.96
CA LYS A 24 -11.61 -37.30 21.55
C LYS A 24 -12.17 -35.93 21.93
N ILE A 25 -11.86 -35.43 23.13
CA ILE A 25 -12.27 -34.08 23.55
C ILE A 25 -11.64 -33.02 22.62
N LEU A 26 -10.33 -33.11 22.39
CA LEU A 26 -9.61 -32.17 21.54
C LEU A 26 -10.10 -32.21 20.10
N TYR A 27 -10.46 -33.40 19.57
CA TYR A 27 -11.09 -33.53 18.26
C TYR A 27 -12.42 -32.76 18.18
N HIS A 28 -13.32 -32.95 19.14
CA HIS A 28 -14.61 -32.26 19.16
C HIS A 28 -14.45 -30.74 19.31
N ILE A 29 -13.51 -30.27 20.14
CA ILE A 29 -13.22 -28.85 20.29
C ILE A 29 -12.66 -28.27 18.97
N ASN A 30 -11.72 -28.97 18.33
CA ASN A 30 -11.16 -28.56 17.05
C ASN A 30 -12.23 -28.49 15.95
N LEU A 31 -13.15 -29.45 15.92
CA LEU A 31 -14.29 -29.45 15.00
C LEU A 31 -15.21 -28.24 15.24
N ALA A 32 -15.50 -27.92 16.51
CA ALA A 32 -16.30 -26.76 16.87
C ALA A 32 -15.67 -25.44 16.36
N PHE A 33 -14.36 -25.26 16.53
CA PHE A 33 -13.66 -24.09 15.98
C PHE A 33 -13.76 -24.00 14.45
N ILE A 34 -13.65 -25.13 13.75
CA ILE A 34 -13.76 -25.16 12.29
C ILE A 34 -15.14 -24.74 11.83
N ILE A 35 -16.18 -25.24 12.50
CA ILE A 35 -17.56 -24.87 12.20
C ILE A 35 -17.74 -23.35 12.39
N ILE A 36 -17.31 -22.82 13.54
CA ILE A 36 -17.45 -21.38 13.85
C ILE A 36 -16.73 -20.52 12.82
N PHE A 37 -15.47 -20.84 12.47
CA PHE A 37 -14.71 -20.08 11.48
C PHE A 37 -15.26 -20.22 10.06
N THR A 38 -15.80 -21.39 9.71
CA THR A 38 -16.48 -21.59 8.43
C THR A 38 -17.73 -20.73 8.36
N THR A 39 -18.53 -20.68 9.43
CA THR A 39 -19.72 -19.84 9.51
C THR A 39 -19.37 -18.36 9.42
N GLU A 40 -18.34 -17.89 10.14
CA GLU A 40 -17.83 -16.51 10.01
C GLU A 40 -17.47 -16.17 8.56
N CYS A 41 -16.74 -17.07 7.89
CA CYS A 41 -16.32 -16.88 6.50
C CYS A 41 -17.52 -16.83 5.53
N ILE A 42 -18.49 -17.73 5.69
CA ILE A 42 -19.72 -17.75 4.88
C ILE A 42 -20.51 -16.45 5.08
N ILE A 43 -20.69 -15.98 6.32
CA ILE A 43 -21.39 -14.73 6.61
C ILE A 43 -20.69 -13.55 5.91
N LYS A 44 -19.35 -13.46 5.98
CA LYS A 44 -18.59 -12.42 5.28
C LYS A 44 -18.75 -12.49 3.76
N ILE A 45 -18.73 -13.68 3.17
CA ILE A 45 -18.93 -13.85 1.71
C ILE A 45 -20.34 -13.40 1.30
N ILE A 46 -21.37 -13.74 2.08
CA ILE A 46 -22.76 -13.33 1.78
C ILE A 46 -22.93 -11.81 1.92
N ALA A 47 -22.35 -11.22 2.97
CA ALA A 47 -22.48 -9.79 3.25
C ALA A 47 -21.68 -8.92 2.25
N LEU A 48 -20.42 -9.29 1.97
CA LEU A 48 -19.49 -8.49 1.17
C LEU A 48 -19.49 -8.88 -0.32
N ARG A 49 -20.01 -10.06 -0.69
CA ARG A 49 -20.09 -10.56 -2.08
C ARG A 49 -18.73 -10.48 -2.79
N CYS A 50 -18.65 -9.77 -3.92
CA CYS A 50 -17.41 -9.61 -4.70
C CYS A 50 -16.33 -8.81 -3.95
N TYR A 51 -16.71 -7.89 -3.05
CA TYR A 51 -15.76 -7.12 -2.23
C TYR A 51 -15.03 -8.01 -1.21
N PHE A 52 -15.49 -9.22 -0.95
CA PHE A 52 -14.76 -10.15 -0.09
C PHE A 52 -13.37 -10.48 -0.67
N PHE A 53 -13.27 -10.63 -1.99
CA PHE A 53 -12.05 -11.06 -2.68
C PHE A 53 -11.10 -9.91 -3.03
N THR A 54 -11.46 -8.66 -2.79
CA THR A 54 -10.53 -7.53 -2.97
C THR A 54 -9.60 -7.37 -1.77
N VAL A 55 -10.01 -7.82 -0.58
CA VAL A 55 -9.24 -7.70 0.66
C VAL A 55 -8.36 -8.94 0.84
N GLY A 56 -7.03 -8.78 0.73
CA GLY A 56 -6.06 -9.89 0.85
C GLY A 56 -6.17 -10.71 2.14
N TRP A 57 -6.48 -10.07 3.28
CA TRP A 57 -6.68 -10.77 4.55
C TRP A 57 -7.93 -11.66 4.57
N ASN A 58 -8.97 -11.31 3.82
CA ASN A 58 -10.17 -12.14 3.69
C ASN A 58 -9.90 -13.35 2.79
N ILE A 59 -9.10 -13.18 1.73
CA ILE A 59 -8.61 -14.29 0.89
C ILE A 59 -7.77 -15.26 1.72
N PHE A 60 -6.84 -14.74 2.54
CA PHE A 60 -6.03 -15.55 3.43
C PHE A 60 -6.91 -16.36 4.41
N ASP A 61 -7.87 -15.70 5.07
CA ASP A 61 -8.82 -16.34 5.99
C ASP A 61 -9.59 -17.48 5.29
N PHE A 62 -10.09 -17.23 4.08
CA PHE A 62 -10.78 -18.19 3.23
C PHE A 62 -9.89 -19.40 2.89
N VAL A 63 -8.66 -19.20 2.43
CA VAL A 63 -7.72 -20.28 2.13
C VAL A 63 -7.48 -21.15 3.37
N VAL A 64 -7.29 -20.53 4.54
CA VAL A 64 -7.11 -21.28 5.79
C VAL A 64 -8.36 -22.07 6.19
N VAL A 65 -9.58 -21.55 5.94
CA VAL A 65 -10.83 -22.32 6.15
C VAL A 65 -10.88 -23.53 5.21
N ILE A 66 -10.57 -23.34 3.92
CA ILE A 66 -10.57 -24.44 2.95
C ILE A 66 -9.57 -25.53 3.33
N LEU A 67 -8.32 -25.16 3.63
CA LEU A 67 -7.29 -26.12 4.08
C LEU A 67 -7.71 -26.87 5.35
N SER A 68 -8.46 -26.21 6.23
CA SER A 68 -9.00 -26.79 7.46
C SER A 68 -10.07 -27.84 7.21
N ILE A 69 -10.98 -27.58 6.27
CA ILE A 69 -12.03 -28.53 5.87
C ILE A 69 -11.41 -29.71 5.14
N VAL A 70 -10.52 -29.43 4.17
CA VAL A 70 -9.74 -30.45 3.45
C VAL A 70 -9.00 -31.34 4.45
N GLY A 71 -8.40 -30.77 5.50
CA GLY A 71 -7.70 -31.55 6.50
C GLY A 71 -8.56 -32.58 7.24
N ILE A 72 -9.82 -32.25 7.58
CA ILE A 72 -10.75 -33.22 8.19
C ILE A 72 -11.18 -34.27 7.16
N VAL A 73 -11.61 -33.84 5.97
CA VAL A 73 -12.12 -34.75 4.95
C VAL A 73 -11.04 -35.74 4.52
N LEU A 74 -9.79 -35.28 4.37
CA LEU A 74 -8.67 -36.16 4.08
C LEU A 74 -8.35 -37.09 5.24
N ALA A 75 -8.50 -36.67 6.50
CA ALA A 75 -8.30 -37.57 7.64
C ALA A 75 -9.27 -38.77 7.57
N ASP A 76 -10.55 -38.51 7.32
CA ASP A 76 -11.58 -39.56 7.20
C ASP A 76 -11.34 -40.48 5.98
N ILE A 77 -10.83 -39.91 4.87
CA ILE A 77 -10.49 -40.69 3.67
C ILE A 77 -9.23 -41.54 3.90
N ILE A 78 -8.21 -41.01 4.58
CA ILE A 78 -6.94 -41.71 4.85
C ILE A 78 -7.13 -42.86 5.85
N GLU A 79 -8.04 -42.73 6.81
CA GLU A 79 -8.41 -43.85 7.69
C GLU A 79 -9.07 -44.99 6.89
N LYS A 80 -9.78 -44.64 5.82
CA LYS A 80 -10.48 -45.60 4.95
C LYS A 80 -9.60 -46.20 3.84
N TYR A 81 -8.67 -45.42 3.31
CA TYR A 81 -7.70 -45.82 2.29
C TYR A 81 -6.32 -45.71 2.93
N PHE A 82 -5.69 -46.84 3.29
CA PHE A 82 -4.35 -46.97 3.93
C PHE A 82 -3.27 -46.07 3.31
N VAL A 83 -3.29 -44.76 3.59
CA VAL A 83 -2.31 -43.78 3.14
C VAL A 83 -1.26 -43.59 4.25
N SER A 84 -0.03 -43.23 3.85
CA SER A 84 1.11 -43.09 4.77
C SER A 84 0.78 -42.22 6.00
N PRO A 85 1.08 -42.68 7.24
CA PRO A 85 0.96 -41.90 8.47
C PRO A 85 1.72 -40.57 8.47
N THR A 86 2.76 -40.45 7.62
CA THR A 86 3.54 -39.21 7.48
C THR A 86 2.73 -38.10 6.80
N LEU A 87 1.91 -38.42 5.79
CA LEU A 87 1.06 -37.44 5.13
C LEU A 87 0.00 -36.89 6.09
N PHE A 88 -0.54 -37.74 6.95
CA PHE A 88 -1.47 -37.35 8.01
C PHE A 88 -0.85 -36.36 9.01
N ARG A 89 0.43 -36.52 9.36
CA ARG A 89 1.17 -35.53 10.19
C ARG A 89 1.29 -34.19 9.49
N VAL A 90 1.59 -34.17 8.19
CA VAL A 90 1.72 -32.94 7.40
C VAL A 90 0.38 -32.21 7.26
N ILE A 91 -0.72 -32.92 6.99
CA ILE A 91 -2.05 -32.32 6.89
C ILE A 91 -2.47 -31.69 8.23
N ARG A 92 -2.12 -32.31 9.35
CA ARG A 92 -2.32 -31.74 10.69
C ARG A 92 -1.50 -30.47 10.94
N LEU A 93 -0.44 -30.17 10.19
CA LEU A 93 0.26 -28.87 10.28
C LEU A 93 -0.55 -27.73 9.67
N ALA A 94 -1.45 -28.00 8.72
CA ALA A 94 -2.23 -26.95 8.04
C ALA A 94 -3.13 -26.16 9.01
N ARG A 95 -3.53 -26.75 10.14
CA ARG A 95 -4.31 -26.06 11.19
C ARG A 95 -3.52 -24.94 11.88
N ILE A 96 -2.18 -24.97 11.87
CA ILE A 96 -1.32 -23.88 12.37
C ILE A 96 -1.58 -22.59 11.60
N GLY A 97 -1.99 -22.68 10.32
CA GLY A 97 -2.37 -21.53 9.51
C GLY A 97 -3.49 -20.67 10.12
N ARG A 98 -4.32 -21.23 11.02
CA ARG A 98 -5.36 -20.46 11.74
C ARG A 98 -4.77 -19.49 12.75
N ILE A 99 -3.62 -19.81 13.34
CA ILE A 99 -2.93 -18.94 14.31
C ILE A 99 -2.39 -17.70 13.60
N LEU A 100 -1.95 -17.83 12.34
CA LEU A 100 -1.49 -16.72 11.51
C LEU A 100 -2.55 -15.64 11.30
N ARG A 101 -3.85 -15.94 11.50
CA ARG A 101 -4.93 -14.94 11.47
C ARG A 101 -4.79 -13.88 12.56
N LEU A 102 -4.04 -14.15 13.63
CA LEU A 102 -3.72 -13.15 14.67
C LEU A 102 -2.90 -11.98 14.11
N ILE A 103 -2.09 -12.23 13.07
CA ILE A 103 -1.24 -11.21 12.44
C ILE A 103 -2.09 -10.05 11.90
N ARG A 104 -3.31 -10.31 11.42
CA ARG A 104 -4.23 -9.28 10.90
C ARG A 104 -4.48 -8.15 11.93
N GLY A 105 -4.62 -8.50 13.21
CA GLY A 105 -4.93 -7.56 14.28
C GLY A 105 -3.70 -6.88 14.89
N ALA A 106 -2.50 -7.37 14.59
CA ALA A 106 -1.26 -6.91 15.20
C ALA A 106 -0.47 -6.01 14.23
N LYS A 107 -0.79 -4.71 14.23
CA LYS A 107 -0.15 -3.71 13.35
C LYS A 107 1.38 -3.76 13.41
N GLY A 108 1.98 -3.82 14.60
CA GLY A 108 3.44 -3.90 14.74
C GLY A 108 4.05 -5.17 14.12
N ILE A 109 3.39 -6.33 14.22
CA ILE A 109 3.86 -7.57 13.58
C ILE A 109 3.74 -7.46 12.06
N ARG A 110 2.67 -6.84 11.54
CA ARG A 110 2.51 -6.59 10.11
C ARG A 110 3.64 -5.73 9.55
N THR A 111 3.99 -4.64 10.24
CA THR A 111 5.10 -3.76 9.83
C THR A 111 6.41 -4.53 9.78
N LEU A 112 6.73 -5.34 10.80
CA LEU A 112 7.94 -6.17 10.80
C LEU A 112 7.97 -7.20 9.66
N LEU A 113 6.84 -7.86 9.38
CA LEU A 113 6.74 -8.81 8.27
C LEU A 113 6.85 -8.13 6.91
N PHE A 114 6.29 -6.92 6.77
CA PHE A 114 6.42 -6.12 5.55
C PHE A 114 7.87 -5.73 5.30
N ALA A 115 8.57 -5.20 6.32
CA ALA A 115 10.00 -4.89 6.24
C ALA A 115 10.83 -6.13 5.86
N LEU A 116 10.53 -7.29 6.47
CA LEU A 116 11.17 -8.56 6.10
C LEU A 116 10.91 -8.91 4.63
N MET A 117 9.67 -8.79 4.15
CA MET A 117 9.33 -9.05 2.74
C MET A 117 10.03 -8.10 1.77
N MET A 118 10.17 -6.83 2.13
CA MET A 118 10.91 -5.84 1.33
C MET A 118 12.41 -6.16 1.24
N SER A 119 12.98 -6.79 2.27
CA SER A 119 14.38 -7.25 2.27
C SER A 119 14.63 -8.57 1.53
N LEU A 120 13.58 -9.34 1.19
CA LEU A 120 13.71 -10.65 0.54
C LEU A 120 14.42 -10.60 -0.83
N PRO A 121 14.19 -9.63 -1.73
CA PRO A 121 14.88 -9.57 -3.02
C PRO A 121 16.40 -9.46 -2.88
N ALA A 122 16.89 -8.62 -1.96
CA ALA A 122 18.31 -8.50 -1.67
C ALA A 122 18.87 -9.79 -1.07
N LEU A 123 18.14 -10.41 -0.14
CA LEU A 123 18.50 -11.69 0.46
C LEU A 123 18.56 -12.82 -0.56
N PHE A 124 17.64 -12.85 -1.53
CA PHE A 124 17.60 -13.86 -2.58
C PHE A 124 18.85 -13.83 -3.46
N ASN A 125 19.35 -12.64 -3.81
CA ASN A 125 20.57 -12.49 -4.61
C ASN A 125 21.81 -13.03 -3.88
N ILE A 126 21.96 -12.71 -2.60
CA ILE A 126 23.08 -13.20 -1.77
C ILE A 126 22.93 -14.71 -1.50
N GLY A 127 21.69 -15.17 -1.28
CA GLY A 127 21.37 -16.58 -1.14
C GLY A 127 21.70 -17.40 -2.40
N LEU A 128 21.47 -16.86 -3.59
CA LEU A 128 21.88 -17.48 -4.86
C LEU A 128 23.40 -17.59 -4.98
N LEU A 129 24.14 -16.55 -4.57
CA LEU A 129 25.61 -16.60 -4.54
C LEU A 129 26.10 -17.68 -3.57
N LEU A 130 25.55 -17.74 -2.36
CA LEU A 130 25.87 -18.78 -1.37
C LEU A 130 25.54 -20.17 -1.90
N PHE A 131 24.37 -20.34 -2.54
CA PHE A 131 23.96 -21.60 -3.16
C PHE A 131 24.92 -22.03 -4.27
N LEU A 132 25.39 -21.10 -5.12
CA LEU A 132 26.39 -21.38 -6.15
C LEU A 132 27.72 -21.86 -5.54
N VAL A 133 28.19 -21.20 -4.47
CA VAL A 133 29.40 -21.63 -3.77
C VAL A 133 29.21 -23.02 -3.15
N MET A 134 28.08 -23.27 -2.47
CA MET A 134 27.75 -24.61 -1.95
C MET A 134 27.72 -25.66 -3.06
N PHE A 135 27.12 -25.34 -4.21
CA PHE A 135 27.07 -26.23 -5.36
C PHE A 135 28.47 -26.63 -5.84
N ILE A 136 29.37 -25.66 -6.02
CA ILE A 136 30.76 -25.92 -6.45
C ILE A 136 31.48 -26.82 -5.44
N TYR A 137 31.40 -26.47 -4.15
CA TYR A 137 32.03 -27.27 -3.10
C TYR A 137 31.39 -28.65 -2.94
N ALA A 138 30.10 -28.84 -3.23
CA ALA A 138 29.45 -30.14 -3.18
C ALA A 138 30.02 -31.08 -4.25
N ILE A 139 30.23 -30.58 -5.47
CA ILE A 139 30.86 -31.35 -6.54
C ILE A 139 32.31 -31.72 -6.18
N PHE A 140 33.08 -30.76 -5.64
CA PHE A 140 34.44 -31.03 -5.17
C PHE A 140 34.48 -32.03 -4.01
N GLY A 141 33.57 -31.90 -3.05
CA GLY A 141 33.44 -32.81 -1.90
C GLY A 141 33.13 -34.23 -2.34
N MET A 142 32.18 -34.41 -3.27
CA MET A 142 31.89 -35.74 -3.82
C MET A 142 33.09 -36.36 -4.54
N ALA A 143 33.80 -35.57 -5.35
CA ALA A 143 34.93 -36.08 -6.10
C ALA A 143 36.10 -36.52 -5.21
N ASN A 144 36.28 -35.91 -4.04
CA ASN A 144 37.45 -36.13 -3.18
C ASN A 144 37.16 -36.94 -1.91
N PHE A 145 35.95 -36.86 -1.35
CA PHE A 145 35.65 -37.36 0.00
C PHE A 145 34.57 -38.45 0.05
N ALA A 146 33.99 -38.85 -1.09
CA ALA A 146 32.93 -39.86 -1.14
C ALA A 146 33.32 -41.21 -0.50
N TYR A 147 34.60 -41.60 -0.58
CA TYR A 147 35.07 -42.91 -0.10
C TYR A 147 35.81 -42.84 1.24
N VAL A 148 35.85 -41.67 1.89
CA VAL A 148 36.54 -41.52 3.18
C VAL A 148 35.88 -42.41 4.23
N LYS A 149 36.68 -43.03 5.09
CA LYS A 149 36.20 -43.89 6.16
C LYS A 149 35.18 -43.15 7.04
N ARG A 150 34.00 -43.76 7.21
CA ARG A 150 32.93 -43.25 8.07
C ARG A 150 33.39 -43.26 9.53
N GLN A 151 33.53 -42.07 10.12
CA GLN A 151 33.96 -41.87 11.49
C GLN A 151 33.57 -40.46 11.94
N ALA A 152 33.32 -40.29 13.25
CA ALA A 152 32.95 -39.02 13.88
C ALA A 152 31.73 -38.35 13.22
N GLY A 153 31.94 -37.36 12.35
CA GLY A 153 30.87 -36.62 11.67
C GLY A 153 30.46 -37.17 10.30
N ILE A 154 31.18 -38.15 9.75
CA ILE A 154 30.81 -38.80 8.48
C ILE A 154 30.11 -40.13 8.78
N ASP A 155 28.83 -40.23 8.46
CA ASP A 155 28.00 -41.42 8.65
C ASP A 155 27.17 -41.78 7.40
N ASP A 156 26.19 -42.66 7.53
CA ASP A 156 25.36 -43.16 6.43
C ASP A 156 24.45 -42.07 5.83
N MET A 157 24.13 -41.01 6.60
CA MET A 157 23.23 -39.93 6.21
C MET A 157 24.00 -38.63 5.87
N PHE A 158 25.00 -38.29 6.67
CA PHE A 158 25.85 -37.10 6.54
C PHE A 158 27.21 -37.50 5.96
N ASN A 159 27.29 -37.51 4.63
CA ASN A 159 28.52 -37.86 3.90
C ASN A 159 28.60 -37.13 2.56
N PHE A 160 29.71 -37.36 1.85
CA PHE A 160 29.96 -36.81 0.51
C PHE A 160 29.74 -37.84 -0.61
N GLU A 161 28.94 -38.88 -0.41
CA GLU A 161 28.72 -39.92 -1.42
C GLU A 161 27.79 -39.46 -2.55
N THR A 162 26.79 -38.63 -2.20
CA THR A 162 25.80 -38.11 -3.14
C THR A 162 25.72 -36.59 -3.08
N PHE A 163 25.14 -35.98 -4.11
CA PHE A 163 25.01 -34.53 -4.21
C PHE A 163 24.12 -33.99 -3.09
N GLY A 164 23.01 -34.66 -2.77
CA GLY A 164 22.10 -34.26 -1.70
C GLY A 164 22.77 -34.29 -0.32
N ASN A 165 23.46 -35.39 0.01
CA ASN A 165 24.17 -35.52 1.28
C ASN A 165 25.28 -34.47 1.42
N SER A 166 26.02 -34.21 0.33
CA SER A 166 27.06 -33.17 0.29
C SER A 166 26.48 -31.77 0.52
N MET A 167 25.33 -31.46 -0.09
CA MET A 167 24.64 -30.18 0.12
C MET A 167 24.17 -30.00 1.56
N ILE A 168 23.67 -31.06 2.22
CA ILE A 168 23.27 -31.02 3.64
C ILE A 168 24.50 -30.77 4.53
N CYS A 169 25.61 -31.45 4.28
CA CYS A 169 26.85 -31.26 5.03
C CYS A 169 27.39 -29.82 4.87
N LEU A 170 27.40 -29.29 3.64
CA LEU A 170 27.82 -27.91 3.36
C LEU A 170 26.89 -26.87 3.98
N PHE A 171 25.58 -27.11 3.96
CA PHE A 171 24.62 -26.25 4.65
C PHE A 171 24.88 -26.21 6.16
N GLN A 172 25.20 -27.34 6.78
CA GLN A 172 25.59 -27.39 8.19
C GLN A 172 26.85 -26.57 8.45
N ILE A 173 27.92 -26.78 7.68
CA ILE A 173 29.20 -26.06 7.89
C ILE A 173 29.17 -24.59 7.44
N THR A 174 28.14 -24.14 6.70
CA THR A 174 27.91 -22.71 6.43
C THR A 174 27.76 -21.91 7.75
N THR A 175 27.18 -22.55 8.77
CA THR A 175 27.05 -21.96 10.11
C THR A 175 28.30 -22.18 10.98
N SER A 176 29.37 -22.76 10.43
CA SER A 176 30.56 -23.25 11.14
C SER A 176 30.27 -24.30 12.22
N ALA A 177 29.11 -24.97 12.17
CA ALA A 177 28.76 -26.03 13.10
C ALA A 177 29.31 -27.39 12.63
N GLY A 178 30.01 -28.12 13.51
CA GLY A 178 30.43 -29.52 13.28
C GLY A 178 31.42 -29.75 12.13
N TRP A 179 32.11 -28.71 11.65
CA TRP A 179 33.12 -28.82 10.59
C TRP A 179 34.34 -29.64 11.01
N ASP A 180 34.69 -29.59 12.29
CA ASP A 180 35.77 -30.35 12.94
C ASP A 180 35.50 -31.85 12.88
N SER A 181 34.25 -32.24 13.14
CA SER A 181 33.80 -33.63 13.11
C SER A 181 33.80 -34.22 11.69
N LEU A 182 33.50 -33.39 10.68
CA LEU A 182 33.59 -33.78 9.26
C LEU A 182 35.03 -33.80 8.75
N LEU A 183 35.90 -32.91 9.25
CA LEU A 183 37.30 -32.84 8.85
C LEU A 183 38.14 -33.98 9.43
N SER A 184 37.91 -34.37 10.69
CA SER A 184 38.66 -35.42 11.38
C SER A 184 38.90 -36.69 10.55
N PRO A 185 37.87 -37.36 10.00
CA PRO A 185 38.07 -38.56 9.17
C PRO A 185 38.85 -38.31 7.86
N ILE A 186 38.83 -37.07 7.35
CA ILE A 186 39.53 -36.67 6.11
C ILE A 186 41.03 -36.44 6.38
N LEU A 187 41.41 -36.16 7.63
CA LEU A 187 42.81 -36.03 8.04
C LEU A 187 43.50 -37.39 8.26
N ASN A 188 42.74 -38.48 8.36
CA ASN A 188 43.29 -39.81 8.60
C ASN A 188 43.97 -40.35 7.33
N ASN A 189 45.30 -40.47 7.38
CA ASN A 189 46.13 -40.99 6.29
C ASN A 189 47.06 -42.13 6.73
N SER A 190 47.01 -42.52 8.01
CA SER A 190 47.86 -43.58 8.55
C SER A 190 47.23 -44.96 8.31
N PRO A 191 48.03 -46.02 8.09
CA PRO A 191 47.51 -47.39 7.90
C PRO A 191 46.75 -47.97 9.09
N GLU A 192 46.88 -47.38 10.29
CA GLU A 192 46.14 -47.78 11.49
C GLU A 192 44.72 -47.18 11.51
N GLU A 193 44.54 -46.03 10.86
CA GLU A 193 43.28 -45.28 10.85
C GLU A 193 42.47 -45.51 9.56
N CYS A 194 43.12 -45.81 8.44
CA CYS A 194 42.49 -46.07 7.13
C CYS A 194 43.15 -47.24 6.37
N ASP A 195 42.45 -47.79 5.37
CA ASP A 195 42.91 -48.87 4.50
C ASP A 195 43.02 -48.34 3.06
N ALA A 196 44.25 -48.29 2.53
CA ALA A 196 44.53 -47.83 1.16
C ALA A 196 44.16 -48.85 0.07
N HIS A 197 43.96 -50.12 0.44
CA HIS A 197 43.71 -51.21 -0.50
C HIS A 197 42.28 -51.76 -0.45
N LEU A 198 41.42 -51.15 0.37
CA LEU A 198 40.02 -51.54 0.48
C LEU A 198 39.33 -51.51 -0.90
N PRO A 199 38.84 -52.65 -1.41
CA PRO A 199 38.10 -52.70 -2.66
C PRO A 199 36.65 -52.28 -2.43
N HIS A 200 36.18 -51.28 -3.18
CA HIS A 200 34.77 -50.89 -3.20
C HIS A 200 34.03 -51.67 -4.29
N THR A 201 32.96 -52.36 -3.94
CA THR A 201 32.20 -53.17 -4.89
C THR A 201 31.53 -52.29 -5.94
N GLY A 202 31.79 -52.54 -7.23
CA GLY A 202 31.15 -51.82 -8.34
C GLY A 202 31.87 -50.54 -8.79
N THR A 203 33.04 -50.21 -8.23
CA THR A 203 33.85 -49.06 -8.67
C THR A 203 35.31 -49.46 -8.93
N THR A 204 36.04 -48.63 -9.68
CA THR A 204 37.49 -48.83 -9.95
C THR A 204 38.38 -48.17 -8.90
N VAL A 205 37.80 -47.43 -7.96
CA VAL A 205 38.49 -46.68 -6.91
C VAL A 205 38.85 -47.62 -5.75
N LYS A 206 40.05 -47.49 -5.21
CA LYS A 206 40.53 -48.28 -4.07
C LYS A 206 40.92 -47.38 -2.91
N GLY A 207 40.66 -47.86 -1.71
CA GLY A 207 41.04 -47.23 -0.46
C GLY A 207 39.97 -46.30 0.13
N ASN A 208 40.11 -46.01 1.42
CA ASN A 208 39.22 -45.12 2.17
C ASN A 208 39.96 -44.04 2.99
N CYS A 209 41.24 -43.83 2.66
CA CYS A 209 42.07 -42.81 3.28
C CYS A 209 41.72 -41.41 2.77
N GLY A 210 41.69 -40.44 3.67
CA GLY A 210 41.55 -39.04 3.31
C GLY A 210 42.87 -38.44 2.84
N ASN A 211 42.79 -37.23 2.27
CA ASN A 211 43.97 -36.42 1.95
C ASN A 211 44.00 -35.20 2.88
N PRO A 212 44.93 -35.15 3.85
CA PRO A 212 44.95 -34.08 4.85
C PRO A 212 45.10 -32.68 4.23
N SER A 213 45.96 -32.53 3.23
CA SER A 213 46.21 -31.23 2.59
C SER A 213 44.98 -30.73 1.84
N VAL A 214 44.30 -31.61 1.11
CA VAL A 214 43.08 -31.26 0.37
C VAL A 214 41.92 -31.00 1.34
N GLY A 215 41.78 -31.82 2.40
CA GLY A 215 40.79 -31.64 3.44
C GLY A 215 40.91 -30.30 4.16
N ILE A 216 42.11 -29.98 4.69
CA ILE A 216 42.34 -28.70 5.38
C ILE A 216 42.05 -27.53 4.46
N THR A 217 42.53 -27.58 3.21
CA THR A 217 42.29 -26.51 2.25
C THR A 217 40.81 -26.34 1.98
N PHE A 218 40.09 -27.42 1.68
CA PHE A 218 38.66 -27.40 1.38
C PHE A 218 37.83 -26.78 2.52
N PHE A 219 38.00 -27.25 3.75
CA PHE A 219 37.20 -26.77 4.88
C PHE A 219 37.56 -25.34 5.28
N VAL A 220 38.85 -24.99 5.32
CA VAL A 220 39.28 -23.64 5.72
C VAL A 220 38.86 -22.61 4.67
N THR A 221 39.05 -22.87 3.38
CA THR A 221 38.63 -21.93 2.34
C THR A 221 37.12 -21.80 2.29
N TYR A 222 36.38 -22.89 2.48
CA TYR A 222 34.93 -22.86 2.53
C TYR A 222 34.42 -22.01 3.69
N ILE A 223 34.95 -22.21 4.91
CA ILE A 223 34.54 -21.45 6.11
C ILE A 223 34.81 -19.95 5.93
N ILE A 224 35.98 -19.58 5.37
CA ILE A 224 36.30 -18.16 5.13
C ILE A 224 35.32 -17.56 4.12
N ILE A 225 35.09 -18.23 2.99
CA ILE A 225 34.19 -17.73 1.94
C ILE A 225 32.74 -17.66 2.45
N SER A 226 32.25 -18.70 3.10
CA SER A 226 30.88 -18.74 3.63
C SER A 226 30.67 -17.67 4.70
N PHE A 227 31.64 -17.48 5.61
CA PHE A 227 31.61 -16.44 6.62
C PHE A 227 31.53 -15.04 6.00
N LEU A 228 32.36 -14.74 5.00
CA LEU A 228 32.32 -13.46 4.30
C LEU A 228 30.97 -13.21 3.63
N ILE A 229 30.37 -14.22 3.00
CA ILE A 229 29.06 -14.11 2.36
C ILE A 229 27.97 -13.87 3.41
N VAL A 230 27.96 -14.63 4.51
CA VAL A 230 26.95 -14.51 5.58
C VAL A 230 27.06 -13.16 6.30
N VAL A 231 28.27 -12.67 6.56
CA VAL A 231 28.48 -11.34 7.15
C VAL A 231 27.99 -10.24 6.21
N ASN A 232 28.31 -10.32 4.92
CA ASN A 232 27.81 -9.36 3.93
C ASN A 232 26.28 -9.40 3.80
N MET A 233 25.68 -10.58 3.92
CA MET A 233 24.23 -10.76 3.98
C MET A 233 23.63 -10.02 5.18
N TYR A 234 24.22 -10.17 6.36
CA TYR A 234 23.75 -9.53 7.59
C TYR A 234 23.89 -8.00 7.52
N ILE A 235 25.02 -7.50 7.02
CA ILE A 235 25.23 -6.06 6.81
C ILE A 235 24.20 -5.50 5.83
N ALA A 236 23.96 -6.18 4.71
CA ALA A 236 22.97 -5.75 3.72
C ALA A 236 21.56 -5.67 4.33
N ILE A 237 21.14 -6.69 5.08
CA ILE A 237 19.84 -6.70 5.76
C ILE A 237 19.73 -5.56 6.78
N ILE A 238 20.78 -5.32 7.57
CA ILE A 238 20.78 -4.23 8.56
C ILE A 238 20.70 -2.88 7.88
N LEU A 239 21.49 -2.65 6.83
CA LEU A 239 21.49 -1.38 6.11
C LEU A 239 20.15 -1.12 5.44
N GLU A 240 19.53 -2.14 4.83
CA GLU A 240 18.20 -2.02 4.24
C GLU A 240 17.15 -1.68 5.30
N ASN A 241 17.12 -2.42 6.42
CA ASN A 241 16.19 -2.14 7.51
C ASN A 241 16.42 -0.77 8.14
N PHE A 242 17.68 -0.34 8.27
CA PHE A 242 18.01 0.99 8.79
C PHE A 242 17.62 2.10 7.80
N SER A 243 17.77 1.86 6.49
CA SER A 243 17.31 2.79 5.45
C SER A 243 15.80 2.97 5.52
N VAL A 244 15.04 1.86 5.53
CA VAL A 244 13.57 1.89 5.63
C VAL A 244 13.12 2.58 6.92
N ALA A 245 13.71 2.23 8.07
CA ALA A 245 13.37 2.86 9.34
C ALA A 245 13.73 4.36 9.38
N THR A 246 14.81 4.76 8.69
CA THR A 246 15.19 6.18 8.57
C THR A 246 14.21 6.91 7.67
N GLU A 247 13.88 6.38 6.49
CA GLU A 247 12.90 6.95 5.56
C GLU A 247 11.54 7.15 6.24
N GLU A 248 11.02 6.12 6.92
CA GLU A 248 9.75 6.18 7.66
C GLU A 248 9.78 7.21 8.81
N SER A 249 10.95 7.44 9.43
CA SER A 249 11.10 8.45 10.49
C SER A 249 11.31 9.88 9.96
N THR A 250 11.77 10.02 8.72
CA THR A 250 12.07 11.32 8.10
C THR A 250 10.91 11.87 7.29
N GLU A 251 9.99 11.02 6.81
CA GLU A 251 8.78 11.47 6.14
C GLU A 251 7.80 12.10 7.14
N PRO A 252 7.37 13.36 6.95
CA PRO A 252 6.43 14.02 7.86
C PRO A 252 5.03 13.40 7.87
N LEU A 253 4.74 12.53 6.90
CA LEU A 253 3.45 11.89 6.67
C LEU A 253 3.67 10.42 6.32
N SER A 254 2.98 9.53 7.01
CA SER A 254 3.01 8.08 6.80
C SER A 254 1.77 7.59 6.06
N GLU A 255 1.78 6.34 5.55
CA GLU A 255 0.59 5.71 4.96
C GLU A 255 -0.60 5.67 5.94
N ASP A 256 -0.32 5.52 7.23
CA ASP A 256 -1.32 5.50 8.29
C ASP A 256 -2.08 6.83 8.41
N ASP A 257 -1.43 7.96 8.12
CA ASP A 257 -2.06 9.28 8.16
C ASP A 257 -3.08 9.45 7.04
N PHE A 258 -2.82 8.87 5.86
CA PHE A 258 -3.76 8.83 4.75
C PHE A 258 -4.94 7.90 5.05
N GLU A 259 -4.70 6.73 5.66
CA GLU A 259 -5.77 5.82 6.08
C GLU A 259 -6.68 6.50 7.12
N MET A 260 -6.09 7.15 8.13
CA MET A 260 -6.83 7.96 9.12
C MET A 260 -7.65 9.07 8.47
N PHE A 261 -7.11 9.76 7.46
CA PHE A 261 -7.86 10.78 6.72
C PHE A 261 -9.12 10.19 6.07
N TYR A 262 -9.01 9.05 5.40
CA TYR A 262 -10.16 8.41 4.75
C TYR A 262 -11.19 7.85 5.75
N GLU A 263 -10.74 7.29 6.88
CA GLU A 263 -11.63 6.84 7.96
C GLU A 263 -12.47 8.00 8.55
N VAL A 264 -11.87 9.18 8.67
CA VAL A 264 -12.59 10.39 9.09
C VAL A 264 -13.48 10.89 7.95
N TRP A 265 -12.99 10.88 6.70
CA TRP A 265 -13.76 11.32 5.52
C TRP A 265 -15.07 10.56 5.35
N GLU A 266 -15.06 9.24 5.53
CA GLU A 266 -16.24 8.38 5.42
C GLU A 266 -17.39 8.83 6.35
N LYS A 267 -17.08 9.44 7.50
CA LYS A 267 -18.09 9.98 8.42
C LYS A 267 -18.79 11.23 7.89
N PHE A 268 -18.14 11.97 6.99
CA PHE A 268 -18.66 13.21 6.38
C PHE A 268 -19.25 12.98 4.98
N ASP A 269 -18.86 11.90 4.30
CA ASP A 269 -19.36 11.47 2.99
C ASP A 269 -19.69 9.96 2.97
N PRO A 270 -20.78 9.52 3.63
CA PRO A 270 -21.13 8.10 3.74
C PRO A 270 -21.56 7.47 2.41
N GLU A 271 -21.93 8.29 1.43
CA GLU A 271 -22.39 7.86 0.10
C GLU A 271 -21.22 7.78 -0.92
N ALA A 272 -19.99 8.04 -0.48
CA ALA A 272 -18.78 8.05 -1.31
C ALA A 272 -18.91 8.97 -2.55
N THR A 273 -19.58 10.11 -2.38
CA THR A 273 -19.74 11.11 -3.45
C THR A 273 -18.44 11.80 -3.82
N GLN A 274 -17.42 11.70 -2.96
CA GLN A 274 -16.13 12.37 -3.04
C GLN A 274 -16.20 13.88 -2.81
N PHE A 275 -17.32 14.40 -2.32
CA PHE A 275 -17.53 15.82 -2.04
C PHE A 275 -18.02 16.05 -0.60
N ILE A 276 -17.59 17.16 -0.02
CA ILE A 276 -18.20 17.70 1.21
C ILE A 276 -18.67 19.12 0.99
N GLU A 277 -19.67 19.53 1.76
CA GLU A 277 -20.10 20.93 1.80
C GLU A 277 -19.06 21.80 2.51
N TYR A 278 -18.84 23.01 1.99
CA TYR A 278 -17.91 24.00 2.56
C TYR A 278 -18.21 24.32 4.03
N SER A 279 -19.47 24.28 4.43
CA SER A 279 -19.93 24.47 5.81
C SER A 279 -19.30 23.48 6.79
N LYS A 280 -19.08 22.23 6.36
CA LYS A 280 -18.55 21.13 7.18
C LYS A 280 -17.02 21.06 7.20
N LEU A 281 -16.33 21.78 6.31
CA LEU A 281 -14.87 21.73 6.18
C LEU A 281 -14.13 22.06 7.49
N SER A 282 -14.65 23.03 8.25
CA SER A 282 -14.08 23.44 9.54
C SER A 282 -14.17 22.34 10.60
N ASP A 283 -15.27 21.58 10.61
CA ASP A 283 -15.48 20.47 11.54
C ASP A 283 -14.66 19.24 11.13
N PHE A 284 -14.63 18.94 9.83
CA PHE A 284 -13.80 17.89 9.26
C PHE A 284 -12.31 18.08 9.62
N ALA A 285 -11.77 19.28 9.38
CA ALA A 285 -10.36 19.57 9.62
C ALA A 285 -9.95 19.48 11.10
N ASP A 286 -10.88 19.72 12.03
CA ASP A 286 -10.64 19.61 13.48
C ASP A 286 -10.76 18.17 13.99
N SER A 287 -11.52 17.32 13.28
CA SER A 287 -11.73 15.90 13.62
C SER A 287 -10.59 14.97 13.21
N LEU A 288 -9.70 15.42 12.33
CA LEU A 288 -8.47 14.71 11.97
C LEU A 288 -7.50 14.66 13.16
N LEU A 289 -6.58 13.70 13.14
CA LEU A 289 -5.47 13.61 14.09
C LEU A 289 -4.22 14.32 13.56
N GLU A 290 -3.28 14.64 14.45
CA GLU A 290 -1.96 15.11 14.02
C GLU A 290 -1.28 14.03 13.17
N PRO A 291 -0.54 14.41 12.10
CA PRO A 291 -0.13 15.76 11.71
C PRO A 291 -1.14 16.53 10.83
N LEU A 292 -2.16 15.87 10.28
CA LEU A 292 -3.10 16.49 9.32
C LEU A 292 -4.13 17.42 9.98
N ARG A 293 -4.36 17.32 11.28
CA ARG A 293 -5.30 18.14 12.05
C ARG A 293 -5.08 19.65 11.90
N ILE A 294 -6.18 20.38 11.73
CA ILE A 294 -6.24 21.85 11.84
C ILE A 294 -7.24 22.22 12.93
N ALA A 295 -6.75 22.37 14.15
CA ALA A 295 -7.58 22.69 15.31
C ALA A 295 -8.31 24.02 15.16
N LYS A 296 -9.53 24.10 15.70
CA LYS A 296 -10.29 25.35 15.73
C LYS A 296 -9.63 26.40 16.65
N PRO A 297 -9.70 27.70 16.31
CA PRO A 297 -10.37 28.29 15.15
C PRO A 297 -9.54 28.19 13.86
N ASN A 298 -10.06 27.45 12.87
CA ASN A 298 -9.32 27.08 11.65
C ASN A 298 -9.82 27.78 10.37
N LYS A 299 -10.91 28.56 10.43
CA LYS A 299 -11.55 29.16 9.24
C LYS A 299 -10.62 30.03 8.41
N ILE A 300 -9.80 30.87 9.04
CA ILE A 300 -8.87 31.76 8.32
C ILE A 300 -7.85 30.94 7.55
N LYS A 301 -7.29 29.91 8.20
CA LYS A 301 -6.27 29.03 7.61
C LYS A 301 -6.83 28.23 6.44
N LEU A 302 -8.07 27.73 6.56
CA LEU A 302 -8.77 27.02 5.49
C LEU A 302 -9.09 27.93 4.29
N ILE A 303 -9.46 29.18 4.53
CA ILE A 303 -9.70 30.15 3.45
C ILE A 303 -8.40 30.46 2.71
N SER A 304 -7.27 30.62 3.43
CA SER A 304 -5.96 30.90 2.83
C SER A 304 -5.37 29.74 2.03
N MET A 305 -5.93 28.52 2.15
CA MET A 305 -5.51 27.37 1.35
C MET A 305 -6.05 27.38 -0.09
N ASP A 306 -6.98 28.30 -0.39
CA ASP A 306 -7.54 28.51 -1.74
C ASP A 306 -8.08 27.23 -2.41
N LEU A 307 -8.94 26.50 -1.70
CA LEU A 307 -9.50 25.25 -2.19
C LEU A 307 -10.49 25.50 -3.34
N PRO A 308 -10.43 24.72 -4.43
CA PRO A 308 -11.40 24.79 -5.51
C PRO A 308 -12.78 24.30 -5.05
N MET A 309 -13.82 24.99 -5.52
CA MET A 309 -15.22 24.70 -5.19
C MET A 309 -16.04 24.48 -6.45
N VAL A 310 -16.92 23.48 -6.38
CA VAL A 310 -17.86 23.08 -7.43
C VAL A 310 -19.25 23.63 -7.09
N SER A 311 -20.20 23.51 -8.03
CA SER A 311 -21.59 23.94 -7.85
C SER A 311 -22.22 23.39 -6.55
N GLY A 312 -22.90 24.28 -5.83
CA GLY A 312 -23.52 23.96 -4.54
C GLY A 312 -22.60 24.11 -3.32
N ASP A 313 -21.56 24.94 -3.40
CA ASP A 313 -20.59 25.19 -2.30
C ASP A 313 -19.94 23.87 -1.79
N LYS A 314 -19.57 22.98 -2.73
CA LYS A 314 -18.95 21.69 -2.45
C LYS A 314 -17.47 21.67 -2.81
N ILE A 315 -16.67 20.92 -2.06
CA ILE A 315 -15.22 20.74 -2.27
C ILE A 315 -14.93 19.26 -2.44
N HIS A 316 -14.05 18.92 -3.39
CA HIS A 316 -13.66 17.55 -3.67
C HIS A 316 -12.61 17.04 -2.67
N CYS A 317 -12.72 15.75 -2.31
CA CYS A 317 -11.85 15.05 -1.36
C CYS A 317 -10.36 15.23 -1.64
N LEU A 318 -9.96 14.99 -2.89
CA LEU A 318 -8.57 15.04 -3.32
C LEU A 318 -7.94 16.44 -3.15
N ASP A 319 -8.73 17.50 -3.37
CA ASP A 319 -8.23 18.87 -3.25
C ASP A 319 -7.95 19.22 -1.78
N ILE A 320 -8.81 18.73 -0.87
CA ILE A 320 -8.60 18.89 0.58
C ILE A 320 -7.39 18.08 1.03
N LEU A 321 -7.30 16.81 0.62
CA LEU A 321 -6.19 15.95 0.97
C LEU A 321 -4.87 16.57 0.50
N PHE A 322 -4.80 16.98 -0.76
CA PHE A 322 -3.62 17.61 -1.33
C PHE A 322 -3.22 18.90 -0.58
N ALA A 323 -4.18 19.78 -0.30
CA ALA A 323 -3.90 21.02 0.43
C ALA A 323 -3.39 20.76 1.86
N PHE A 324 -3.92 19.74 2.54
CA PHE A 324 -3.52 19.40 3.90
C PHE A 324 -2.13 18.75 3.91
N THR A 325 -1.84 17.88 2.95
CA THR A 325 -0.52 17.30 2.72
C THR A 325 0.51 18.39 2.42
N LYS A 326 0.20 19.30 1.47
CA LYS A 326 1.07 20.44 1.13
C LYS A 326 1.38 21.32 2.33
N ARG A 327 0.43 21.51 3.25
CA ARG A 327 0.66 22.26 4.50
C ARG A 327 1.71 21.60 5.38
N VAL A 328 1.69 20.28 5.50
CA VAL A 328 2.60 19.55 6.39
C VAL A 328 3.98 19.40 5.76
N LEU A 329 4.05 19.10 4.46
CA LEU A 329 5.31 18.92 3.72
C LEU A 329 6.00 20.24 3.33
N GLY A 330 5.25 21.35 3.24
CA GLY A 330 5.77 22.65 2.79
C GLY A 330 5.69 22.84 1.27
N GLU A 331 6.19 23.98 0.79
CA GLU A 331 6.20 24.32 -0.63
C GLU A 331 7.52 23.89 -1.28
N SER A 332 7.61 22.62 -1.71
CA SER A 332 8.67 22.14 -2.61
C SER A 332 8.12 21.97 -4.03
N GLY A 333 8.96 22.12 -5.04
CA GLY A 333 8.57 21.89 -6.46
C GLY A 333 8.15 20.45 -6.76
N GLU A 334 8.46 19.52 -5.86
CA GLU A 334 8.05 18.10 -5.94
C GLU A 334 6.56 17.90 -5.61
N MET A 335 5.90 18.90 -4.99
CA MET A 335 4.50 18.82 -4.61
C MET A 335 3.54 18.77 -5.80
N ASP A 336 3.85 19.43 -6.91
CA ASP A 336 3.00 19.39 -8.10
C ASP A 336 3.09 18.03 -8.81
N ALA A 337 4.28 17.41 -8.81
CA ALA A 337 4.46 16.03 -9.27
C ALA A 337 3.72 15.04 -8.35
N LEU A 338 3.77 15.24 -7.03
CA LEU A 338 3.01 14.44 -6.07
C LEU A 338 1.50 14.58 -6.31
N LYS A 339 1.00 15.79 -6.59
CA LYS A 339 -0.41 16.02 -6.95
C LYS A 339 -0.81 15.17 -8.14
N GLN A 340 -0.02 15.22 -9.21
CA GLN A 340 -0.30 14.51 -10.44
C GLN A 340 -0.26 12.99 -10.21
N GLN A 341 0.69 12.48 -9.42
CA GLN A 341 0.75 11.07 -9.05
C GLN A 341 -0.45 10.63 -8.21
N MET A 342 -0.90 11.47 -7.27
CA MET A 342 -2.11 11.22 -6.47
C MET A 342 -3.37 11.24 -7.34
N GLU A 343 -3.48 12.19 -8.28
CA GLU A 343 -4.56 12.25 -9.27
C GLU A 343 -4.57 11.01 -10.17
N GLU A 344 -3.44 10.58 -10.69
CA GLU A 344 -3.33 9.38 -11.55
C GLU A 344 -3.68 8.10 -10.80
N LYS A 345 -3.14 7.89 -9.58
CA LYS A 345 -3.53 6.75 -8.72
C LYS A 345 -5.02 6.74 -8.44
N PHE A 346 -5.59 7.92 -8.21
CA PHE A 346 -7.02 8.07 -7.96
C PHE A 346 -7.87 7.80 -9.21
N MET A 347 -7.46 8.29 -10.38
CA MET A 347 -8.14 8.05 -11.66
C MET A 347 -8.09 6.56 -12.05
N MET A 348 -7.00 5.86 -11.73
CA MET A 348 -6.91 4.40 -11.91
C MET A 348 -7.86 3.63 -10.97
N ALA A 349 -8.07 4.13 -9.75
CA ALA A 349 -8.96 3.51 -8.77
C ALA A 349 -10.45 3.83 -8.99
N ASN A 350 -10.77 4.90 -9.73
CA ASN A 350 -12.16 5.30 -10.02
C ASN A 350 -12.34 5.71 -11.51
N PRO A 351 -12.53 4.72 -12.42
CA PRO A 351 -12.61 4.96 -13.87
C PRO A 351 -13.84 5.76 -14.33
N SER A 352 -14.87 5.85 -13.50
CA SER A 352 -16.10 6.58 -13.81
C SER A 352 -16.06 7.99 -13.25
N LYS A 353 -15.28 8.90 -13.85
CA LYS A 353 -15.30 10.30 -13.46
C LYS A 353 -16.05 11.16 -14.47
N ILE A 354 -17.13 11.77 -14.00
CA ILE A 354 -17.66 13.02 -14.56
C ILE A 354 -16.59 14.07 -14.28
N SER A 355 -16.03 14.68 -15.31
CA SER A 355 -15.12 15.83 -15.16
C SER A 355 -15.85 16.93 -14.40
N TYR A 356 -15.35 17.33 -13.22
CA TYR A 356 -15.83 18.53 -12.55
C TYR A 356 -14.90 19.69 -12.90
N GLU A 357 -15.46 20.74 -13.48
CA GLU A 357 -14.74 21.99 -13.65
C GLU A 357 -14.97 22.85 -12.39
N PRO A 358 -13.90 23.34 -11.74
CA PRO A 358 -14.04 24.22 -10.59
C PRO A 358 -14.67 25.55 -11.03
N ILE A 359 -15.72 25.98 -10.32
CA ILE A 359 -16.48 27.20 -10.66
C ILE A 359 -15.90 28.41 -9.91
N THR A 360 -15.41 28.22 -8.68
CA THR A 360 -14.84 29.28 -7.83
C THR A 360 -13.87 28.68 -6.80
N THR A 361 -13.20 29.51 -6.01
CA THR A 361 -12.30 29.07 -4.93
C THR A 361 -12.72 29.64 -3.58
N THR A 362 -12.26 29.05 -2.47
CA THR A 362 -12.59 29.55 -1.13
C THR A 362 -12.19 31.01 -0.92
N LEU A 363 -11.07 31.45 -1.51
CA LEU A 363 -10.62 32.83 -1.43
C LEU A 363 -11.51 33.75 -2.26
N ARG A 364 -11.81 33.37 -3.51
CA ARG A 364 -12.70 34.13 -4.39
C ARG A 364 -14.10 34.28 -3.80
N ARG A 365 -14.67 33.21 -3.23
CA ARG A 365 -15.96 33.24 -2.53
C ARG A 365 -15.94 34.21 -1.35
N LYS A 366 -14.85 34.22 -0.57
CA LYS A 366 -14.74 35.17 0.55
C LYS A 366 -14.71 36.62 0.06
N GLN A 367 -14.03 36.87 -1.05
CA GLN A 367 -13.99 38.18 -1.68
C GLN A 367 -15.36 38.59 -2.21
N GLU A 368 -16.13 37.67 -2.79
CA GLU A 368 -17.52 37.89 -3.23
C GLU A 368 -18.44 38.24 -2.05
N GLU A 369 -18.36 37.52 -0.92
CA GLU A 369 -19.15 37.82 0.28
C GLU A 369 -18.85 39.23 0.84
N VAL A 370 -17.56 39.57 0.94
CA VAL A 370 -17.13 40.88 1.45
C VAL A 370 -17.59 41.98 0.49
N SER A 371 -17.43 41.77 -0.82
CA SER A 371 -17.89 42.70 -1.85
C SER A 371 -19.40 42.89 -1.79
N ALA A 372 -20.18 41.81 -1.68
CA ALA A 372 -21.63 41.87 -1.54
C ALA A 372 -22.04 42.65 -0.28
N THR A 373 -21.36 42.42 0.85
CA THR A 373 -21.63 43.14 2.10
C THR A 373 -21.37 44.64 1.97
N ILE A 374 -20.26 45.02 1.31
CA ILE A 374 -19.92 46.42 1.05
C ILE A 374 -20.96 47.07 0.12
N ILE A 375 -21.31 46.41 -0.98
CA ILE A 375 -22.31 46.90 -1.94
C ILE A 375 -23.67 47.07 -1.26
N GLN A 376 -24.14 46.08 -0.50
CA GLN A 376 -25.40 46.17 0.24
C GLN A 376 -25.38 47.30 1.25
N ARG A 377 -24.27 47.50 1.97
CA ARG A 377 -24.11 48.61 2.92
C ARG A 377 -24.16 49.97 2.22
N CYS A 378 -23.46 50.11 1.10
CA CYS A 378 -23.48 51.32 0.28
C CYS A 378 -24.86 51.59 -0.33
N TYR A 379 -25.55 50.57 -0.82
CA TYR A 379 -26.89 50.66 -1.39
C TYR A 379 -27.94 51.05 -0.34
N ARG A 380 -27.91 50.43 0.85
CA ARG A 380 -28.76 50.83 1.98
C ARG A 380 -28.52 52.29 2.37
N ARG A 381 -27.25 52.72 2.44
CA ARG A 381 -26.90 54.13 2.72
C ARG A 381 -27.38 55.08 1.62
N HIS A 382 -27.31 54.66 0.36
CA HIS A 382 -27.83 55.43 -0.77
C HIS A 382 -29.36 55.58 -0.70
N LEU A 383 -30.09 54.50 -0.42
CA LEU A 383 -31.55 54.53 -0.25
C LEU A 383 -31.97 55.49 0.87
N VAL A 384 -31.32 55.45 2.03
CA VAL A 384 -31.58 56.37 3.14
C VAL A 384 -31.32 57.83 2.74
N ARG A 385 -30.21 58.11 2.04
CA ARG A 385 -29.92 59.47 1.53
C ARG A 385 -30.94 59.95 0.51
N ARG A 386 -31.44 59.05 -0.35
CA ARG A 386 -32.49 59.37 -1.34
C ARG A 386 -33.81 59.70 -0.66
N GLN A 387 -34.21 58.91 0.34
CA GLN A 387 -35.42 59.18 1.13
C GLN A 387 -35.31 60.48 1.93
N LEU A 388 -34.15 60.77 2.55
CA LEU A 388 -33.90 62.04 3.23
C LEU A 388 -33.99 63.25 2.29
N LYS A 389 -33.43 63.14 1.08
CA LYS A 389 -33.57 64.19 0.06
C LYS A 389 -35.02 64.38 -0.36
N ALA A 390 -35.77 63.31 -0.63
CA ALA A 390 -37.19 63.39 -0.97
C ALA A 390 -38.04 64.02 0.15
N ALA A 391 -37.78 63.63 1.41
CA ALA A 391 -38.42 64.23 2.57
C ALA A 391 -38.06 65.71 2.76
N SER A 392 -36.80 66.08 2.50
CA SER A 392 -36.34 67.48 2.52
C SER A 392 -37.01 68.32 1.42
N TYR A 393 -37.20 67.79 0.21
CA TYR A 393 -37.94 68.47 -0.86
C TYR A 393 -39.41 68.68 -0.49
N LEU A 394 -40.09 67.64 0.02
CA LEU A 394 -41.47 67.73 0.49
C LEU A 394 -41.62 68.75 1.63
N TYR A 395 -40.72 68.70 2.62
CA TYR A 395 -40.71 69.66 3.71
C TYR A 395 -40.55 71.09 3.21
N ARG A 396 -39.60 71.32 2.28
CA ARG A 396 -39.36 72.64 1.67
C ARG A 396 -40.60 73.16 0.93
N GLN A 397 -41.34 72.29 0.25
CA GLN A 397 -42.58 72.61 -0.45
C GLN A 397 -43.73 73.00 0.49
N ILE A 398 -43.75 72.43 1.71
CA ILE A 398 -44.77 72.72 2.74
C ILE A 398 -44.46 74.02 3.49
N THR A 399 -43.19 74.39 3.67
CA THR A 399 -42.77 75.54 4.49
C THR A 399 -42.65 76.89 3.77
N THR A 400 -42.80 76.97 2.44
CA THR A 400 -42.76 78.25 1.69
C THR A 400 -44.15 78.65 1.17
N PRO A 401 -44.76 79.74 1.66
CA PRO A 401 -46.01 80.25 1.11
C PRO A 401 -45.76 81.20 -0.07
N GLY A 402 -46.33 80.85 -1.23
CA GLY A 402 -46.79 81.75 -2.29
C GLY A 402 -45.78 82.61 -3.06
N HIS A 403 -45.52 82.23 -4.32
CA HIS A 403 -45.43 83.21 -5.42
C HIS A 403 -45.95 82.61 -6.74
N VAL A 404 -46.79 83.40 -7.42
CA VAL A 404 -47.55 83.18 -8.67
C VAL A 404 -46.63 82.84 -9.87
N PRO A 405 -47.07 82.04 -10.87
CA PRO A 405 -46.24 81.65 -12.01
C PRO A 405 -46.12 82.77 -13.04
N ALA A 406 -44.92 82.95 -13.61
CA ALA A 406 -44.68 83.77 -14.79
C ALA A 406 -44.16 82.89 -15.92
N GLU A 407 -44.77 83.08 -17.10
CA GLU A 407 -44.41 82.48 -18.38
C GLU A 407 -43.02 82.92 -18.85
N GLY A 408 -42.35 82.02 -19.56
CA GLY A 408 -41.30 82.34 -20.54
C GLY A 408 -39.85 82.19 -20.07
N GLU A 409 -39.22 81.06 -20.40
CA GLU A 409 -37.99 80.99 -21.20
C GLU A 409 -37.49 79.53 -21.27
N GLU A 410 -37.46 78.96 -22.48
CA GLU A 410 -36.70 77.75 -22.78
C GLU A 410 -35.20 77.99 -22.59
N PRO A 411 -34.44 76.95 -22.21
CA PRO A 411 -33.43 76.51 -23.15
C PRO A 411 -33.27 74.99 -23.26
N VAL A 412 -33.37 74.53 -24.51
CA VAL A 412 -32.48 73.58 -25.20
C VAL A 412 -32.23 72.21 -24.55
N GLU A 413 -32.78 71.21 -25.21
CA GLU A 413 -32.45 69.79 -25.14
C GLU A 413 -30.94 69.52 -25.18
N THR A 414 -30.46 68.71 -24.25
CA THR A 414 -29.45 67.69 -24.56
C THR A 414 -30.01 66.35 -24.13
N VAL A 415 -30.69 65.69 -25.08
CA VAL A 415 -31.06 64.29 -24.99
C VAL A 415 -29.76 63.48 -25.06
N SER A 416 -29.16 63.20 -23.91
CA SER A 416 -28.17 62.12 -23.80
C SER A 416 -28.94 60.82 -23.68
N SER A 417 -28.71 59.97 -24.67
CA SER A 417 -29.36 58.70 -24.92
C SER A 417 -29.49 57.82 -23.68
N THR A 418 -30.70 57.33 -23.50
CA THR A 418 -31.04 56.15 -22.72
C THR A 418 -30.12 54.98 -23.13
N SER A 419 -29.06 54.72 -22.38
CA SER A 419 -28.34 53.46 -22.49
C SER A 419 -29.17 52.39 -21.78
N LEU A 420 -29.86 51.58 -22.57
CA LEU A 420 -30.34 50.25 -22.17
C LEU A 420 -29.21 49.49 -21.44
N PRO A 421 -29.51 48.69 -20.39
CA PRO A 421 -28.50 47.82 -19.80
C PRO A 421 -27.99 46.84 -20.86
N PRO A 422 -26.68 46.55 -20.94
CA PRO A 422 -26.16 45.58 -21.88
C PRO A 422 -26.75 44.20 -21.60
N SER A 423 -27.20 43.56 -22.66
CA SER A 423 -27.61 42.15 -22.71
C SER A 423 -26.50 41.24 -22.20
N TYR A 424 -26.93 40.23 -21.46
CA TYR A 424 -26.13 39.16 -20.86
C TYR A 424 -25.68 38.20 -21.97
N ASP A 425 -24.64 38.56 -22.71
CA ASP A 425 -23.88 37.63 -23.58
C ASP A 425 -22.65 38.34 -24.16
N SER A 426 -21.50 38.21 -23.50
CA SER A 426 -20.16 38.42 -24.11
C SER A 426 -19.04 38.33 -23.05
N VAL A 427 -18.91 37.20 -22.35
CA VAL A 427 -17.63 36.82 -21.71
C VAL A 427 -17.39 35.32 -21.85
N THR A 428 -17.26 34.85 -23.09
CA THR A 428 -16.56 33.61 -23.42
C THR A 428 -15.98 33.72 -24.82
N ARG A 429 -14.74 34.22 -24.93
CA ARG A 429 -13.68 33.69 -25.81
C ARG A 429 -12.46 34.60 -25.79
N ALA A 430 -11.40 34.10 -25.19
CA ALA A 430 -10.03 34.45 -25.58
C ALA A 430 -9.18 33.18 -25.39
N ALA A 431 -8.83 32.54 -26.49
CA ALA A 431 -7.65 31.71 -26.61
C ALA A 431 -6.85 32.25 -27.82
N PRO A 432 -5.51 32.19 -27.78
CA PRO A 432 -4.66 33.16 -28.46
C PRO A 432 -4.24 32.75 -29.89
N GLU A 433 -3.76 33.75 -30.59
CA GLU A 433 -3.18 33.73 -31.94
C GLU A 433 -1.94 32.85 -32.05
N THR A 434 -1.77 32.17 -33.19
CA THR A 434 -0.45 31.93 -33.79
C THR A 434 -0.56 31.91 -35.32
N GLU A 435 0.09 32.91 -35.92
CA GLU A 435 0.85 32.94 -37.17
C GLU A 435 0.30 32.26 -38.45
N GLU A 436 -0.04 33.09 -39.44
CA GLU A 436 0.08 32.75 -40.87
C GLU A 436 1.52 32.95 -41.35
N PRO A 437 1.91 32.23 -42.43
CA PRO A 437 2.25 33.01 -43.62
C PRO A 437 1.73 32.40 -44.93
N GLY A 438 1.30 33.28 -45.85
CA GLY A 438 1.80 33.23 -47.22
C GLY A 438 0.90 32.60 -48.29
N LYS A 439 0.24 33.48 -49.06
CA LYS A 439 -0.38 33.29 -50.38
C LYS A 439 0.43 32.39 -51.36
N LYS A 440 -0.28 31.56 -52.13
CA LYS A 440 -0.41 31.59 -53.62
C LYS A 440 -1.33 30.44 -54.08
N GLN A 441 -2.51 30.74 -54.63
CA GLN A 441 -2.81 30.82 -56.07
C GLN A 441 -2.57 29.51 -56.85
N SER A 442 -3.64 28.78 -57.16
CA SER A 442 -4.04 28.42 -58.54
C SER A 442 -5.19 27.41 -58.54
N ASN A 443 -6.34 27.86 -59.07
CA ASN A 443 -7.11 27.22 -60.13
C ASN A 443 -6.83 25.72 -60.39
N GLU A 444 -7.86 24.86 -60.29
CA GLU A 444 -8.40 24.05 -61.39
C GLU A 444 -9.34 22.92 -60.92
N ARG A 445 -10.49 22.83 -61.60
CA ARG A 445 -11.29 21.64 -61.95
C ARG A 445 -11.91 20.85 -60.78
N ALA A 446 -13.23 20.91 -60.60
CA ALA A 446 -14.26 20.20 -61.38
C ALA A 446 -14.26 18.69 -61.12
N GLU A 447 -15.47 18.20 -60.79
CA GLU A 447 -15.91 16.79 -60.81
C GLU A 447 -15.38 15.87 -59.70
N GLU A 448 -16.24 15.53 -58.73
CA GLU A 448 -17.03 14.29 -58.78
C GLU A 448 -17.82 14.10 -57.47
N VAL A 449 -19.14 14.23 -57.59
CA VAL A 449 -20.09 13.65 -56.65
C VAL A 449 -20.41 12.24 -57.18
N LYS A 450 -19.98 11.21 -56.44
CA LYS A 450 -20.69 9.93 -56.18
C LYS A 450 -19.70 8.82 -55.85
N HIS A 451 -19.82 8.26 -54.66
CA HIS A 451 -20.08 6.84 -54.37
C HIS A 451 -19.87 6.64 -52.86
N LEU A 452 -20.95 6.49 -52.09
CA LEU A 452 -21.64 5.24 -51.76
C LEU A 452 -21.06 4.62 -50.47
N LEU A 453 -21.94 4.62 -49.46
CA LEU A 453 -22.10 3.64 -48.40
C LEU A 453 -21.05 2.53 -48.32
N LEU A 454 -20.38 2.48 -47.17
CA LEU A 454 -20.37 1.30 -46.31
C LEU A 454 -20.43 1.75 -44.85
#